data_AF-A0A0G0RJG8-F1
#
_entry.id   AF-A0A0G0RJG8-F1
#
_cell.length_a   1.000
_cell.length_b   1.000
_cell.length_c   1.000
_cell.angle_alpha   90.00
_cell.angle_beta   90.00
_cell.angle_gamma   90.00
#
_symmetry.space_group_name_H-M   'P 1'
#
loop_
_entity.id
_entity.type
_entity.pdbx_description
1 polymer ?
#
loop_
_entity_poly.entity_id
_entity_poly.type
_entity_poly.pdbx_seq_one_letter_code
_entity_poly.pdbx_strand_id
1 'polypeptide(L)'
;MKRNIIKLHQGSAKLSKEIIQKKEKTEKERLLENKLLSEALGLGVSLVLPIAGGALAGVFIDRIFQTAPRFTLGLLFMGLIISFLKLAELAKRGDNT
;
A
#
# COMPACT_ATOMS: atom_id res chain seq x y z
N MET A 1 -31.92 -6.70 50.43
CA MET A 1 -31.26 -7.60 49.46
C MET A 1 -31.19 -7.11 48.00
N LYS A 2 -32.10 -6.22 47.51
CA LYS A 2 -32.17 -5.81 46.09
C LYS A 2 -31.00 -4.95 45.52
N ARG A 3 -30.15 -4.34 46.35
CA ARG A 3 -29.09 -3.42 45.88
C ARG A 3 -27.88 -4.11 45.20
N ASN A 4 -27.61 -5.38 45.50
CA ASN A 4 -26.47 -6.11 44.92
C ASN A 4 -26.73 -6.61 43.49
N ILE A 5 -27.98 -6.93 43.16
CA ILE A 5 -28.38 -7.48 41.85
C ILE A 5 -28.26 -6.43 40.73
N ILE A 6 -28.55 -5.16 41.05
CA ILE A 6 -28.49 -4.03 40.11
C ILE A 6 -27.03 -3.66 39.77
N LYS A 7 -26.11 -3.75 40.74
CA LYS A 7 -24.67 -3.50 40.52
C LYS A 7 -24.03 -4.55 39.61
N LEU A 8 -24.42 -5.83 39.77
CA LEU A 8 -23.94 -6.92 38.91
C LEU A 8 -24.40 -6.72 37.45
N HIS A 9 -25.66 -6.38 37.24
CA HIS A 9 -26.21 -6.15 35.91
C HIS A 9 -25.55 -4.95 35.18
N GLN A 10 -25.24 -3.88 35.92
CA GLN A 10 -24.51 -2.73 35.37
C GLN A 10 -23.04 -3.04 35.07
N GLY A 11 -22.40 -3.90 35.86
CA GLY A 11 -21.03 -4.38 35.61
C GLY A 11 -20.94 -5.16 34.30
N SER A 12 -21.86 -6.10 34.07
CA SER A 12 -21.91 -6.90 32.83
C SER A 12 -22.20 -6.04 31.59
N ALA A 13 -23.09 -5.05 31.71
CA ALA A 13 -23.39 -4.14 30.62
C ALA A 13 -22.21 -3.20 30.25
N LYS A 14 -21.43 -2.75 31.25
CA LYS A 14 -20.19 -1.99 30.99
C LYS A 14 -19.13 -2.85 30.32
N LEU A 15 -18.91 -4.07 30.82
CA LEU A 15 -17.92 -4.99 30.28
C LEU A 15 -18.24 -5.36 28.82
N SER A 16 -19.52 -5.59 28.51
CA SER A 16 -19.97 -5.86 27.14
C SER A 16 -19.70 -4.69 26.19
N LYS A 17 -19.98 -3.44 26.61
CA LYS A 17 -19.68 -2.24 25.82
C LYS A 17 -18.18 -2.05 25.59
N GLU A 18 -17.36 -2.34 26.60
CA GLU A 18 -15.91 -2.22 26.54
C GLU A 18 -15.28 -3.26 25.60
N ILE A 19 -15.80 -4.49 25.61
CA ILE A 19 -15.39 -5.55 24.67
C ILE A 19 -15.78 -5.18 23.23
N ILE A 20 -16.99 -4.66 23.00
CA ILE A 20 -17.45 -4.24 21.68
C ILE A 20 -16.60 -3.07 21.16
N GLN A 21 -16.35 -2.05 21.97
CA GLN A 21 -15.49 -0.92 21.58
C GLN A 21 -14.04 -1.36 21.29
N LYS A 22 -13.49 -2.26 22.11
CA LYS A 22 -12.14 -2.81 21.88
C LYS A 22 -12.06 -3.60 20.57
N LYS A 23 -13.10 -4.38 20.27
CA LYS A 23 -13.19 -5.15 19.02
C LYS A 23 -13.28 -4.23 17.80
N GLU A 24 -14.16 -3.21 17.84
CA GLU A 24 -14.27 -2.22 16.77
C GLU A 24 -12.97 -1.43 16.55
N LYS A 25 -12.29 -1.05 17.64
CA LYS A 25 -11.00 -0.35 17.55
C LYS A 25 -9.93 -1.23 16.89
N THR A 26 -9.84 -2.49 17.30
CA THR A 26 -8.90 -3.46 16.73
C THR A 26 -9.18 -3.73 15.26
N GLU A 27 -10.45 -3.80 14.88
CA GLU A 27 -10.87 -3.97 13.48
C GLU A 27 -10.49 -2.74 12.63
N LYS A 28 -10.75 -1.53 13.13
CA LYS A 28 -10.35 -0.28 12.46
C LYS A 28 -8.83 -0.18 12.29
N GLU A 29 -8.05 -0.55 13.30
CA GLU A 29 -6.59 -0.57 13.23
C GLU A 29 -6.11 -1.54 12.13
N ARG A 30 -6.68 -2.76 12.07
CA ARG A 30 -6.36 -3.74 11.02
C ARG A 30 -6.77 -3.28 9.62
N LEU A 31 -7.93 -2.63 9.50
CA LEU A 31 -8.38 -2.06 8.23
C LEU A 31 -7.46 -0.95 7.76
N LEU A 32 -7.01 -0.09 8.68
CA LEU A 32 -6.05 0.98 8.38
C LEU A 32 -4.71 0.39 7.94
N GLU A 33 -4.19 -0.61 8.67
CA GLU A 33 -2.95 -1.30 8.33
C GLU A 33 -3.03 -1.96 6.95
N ASN A 34 -4.10 -2.72 6.67
CA ASN A 34 -4.32 -3.35 5.37
C ASN A 34 -4.44 -2.32 4.24
N LYS A 35 -5.07 -1.17 4.50
CA LYS A 35 -5.19 -0.08 3.52
C LYS A 35 -3.82 0.51 3.21
N LEU A 36 -3.01 0.80 4.23
CA LEU A 36 -1.64 1.32 4.07
C LEU A 36 -0.76 0.33 3.31
N LEU A 37 -0.84 -0.97 3.63
CA LEU A 37 -0.10 -2.02 2.92
C LEU A 37 -0.54 -2.11 1.46
N SER A 38 -1.84 -2.08 1.19
CA SER A 38 -2.37 -2.13 -0.19
C SER A 38 -1.94 -0.91 -1.00
N GLU A 39 -1.95 0.29 -0.41
CA GLU A 39 -1.47 1.50 -1.06
C GLU A 39 0.04 1.40 -1.35
N ALA A 40 0.84 1.03 -0.36
CA ALA A 40 2.29 0.87 -0.52
C ALA A 40 2.66 -0.15 -1.60
N LEU A 41 1.95 -1.28 -1.65
CA LEU A 41 2.12 -2.29 -2.71
C LEU A 41 1.71 -1.75 -4.08
N GLY A 42 0.58 -1.03 -4.16
CA GLY A 42 0.14 -0.38 -5.40
C GLY A 42 1.19 0.59 -5.94
N LEU A 43 1.83 1.36 -5.06
CA LEU A 43 2.95 2.24 -5.43
C LEU A 43 4.16 1.45 -5.89
N GLY A 44 4.56 0.42 -5.13
CA GLY A 44 5.68 -0.44 -5.49
C GLY A 44 5.51 -1.05 -6.88
N VAL A 45 4.33 -1.60 -7.18
CA VAL A 45 4.02 -2.17 -8.50
C VAL A 45 4.05 -1.10 -9.59
N SER A 46 3.48 0.08 -9.36
CA SER A 46 3.47 1.17 -10.35
C SER A 46 4.86 1.69 -10.69
N LEU A 47 5.84 1.56 -9.79
CA LEU A 47 7.22 1.98 -9.99
C LEU A 47 8.08 0.85 -10.60
N VAL A 48 7.90 -0.38 -10.12
CA VAL A 48 8.70 -1.54 -10.56
C VAL A 48 8.32 -1.96 -11.98
N LEU A 49 7.04 -1.87 -12.35
CA LEU A 49 6.55 -2.32 -13.65
C LEU A 49 7.26 -1.65 -14.85
N PRO A 50 7.38 -0.32 -14.95
CA PRO A 50 8.09 0.32 -16.07
C PRO A 50 9.61 0.09 -16.03
N ILE A 51 10.22 -0.05 -14.85
CA ILE A 51 11.67 -0.32 -14.71
C ILE A 51 11.99 -1.75 -15.18
N ALA A 52 11.31 -2.73 -14.59
CA ALA A 52 11.49 -4.14 -14.93
C ALA A 52 11.04 -4.42 -16.37
N GLY A 53 9.90 -3.84 -16.78
CA GLY A 53 9.39 -3.94 -18.15
C GLY A 53 10.36 -3.35 -19.17
N GLY A 54 10.89 -2.16 -18.92
CA GLY A 54 11.90 -1.53 -19.78
C GLY A 54 13.19 -2.35 -19.86
N ALA A 55 13.68 -2.85 -18.73
CA ALA A 55 14.87 -3.69 -18.69
C ALA A 55 14.69 -5.00 -19.47
N LEU A 56 13.58 -5.71 -19.25
CA LEU A 56 13.30 -6.98 -19.93
C LEU A 56 13.08 -6.77 -21.43
N ALA A 57 12.34 -5.73 -21.81
CA ALA A 57 12.15 -5.36 -23.20
C ALA A 57 13.49 -4.99 -23.85
N GLY A 58 14.34 -4.25 -23.16
CA GLY A 58 15.65 -3.88 -23.65
C GLY A 58 16.58 -5.08 -23.83
N VAL A 59 16.58 -6.05 -22.90
CA VAL A 59 17.35 -7.29 -23.06
C VAL A 59 16.86 -8.08 -24.27
N PHE A 60 15.55 -8.15 -24.48
CA PHE A 60 14.97 -8.83 -25.63
C PHE A 60 15.39 -8.17 -26.94
N ILE A 61 15.35 -6.83 -27.01
CA ILE A 61 15.79 -6.06 -28.18
C ILE A 61 17.30 -6.20 -28.39
N ASP A 62 18.12 -6.02 -27.36
CA ASP A 62 19.58 -6.14 -27.45
C ASP A 62 20.00 -7.52 -27.97
N ARG A 63 19.29 -8.59 -27.59
CA ARG A 63 19.52 -9.95 -28.10
C ARG A 63 19.17 -10.10 -29.58
N ILE A 64 18.09 -9.47 -30.04
CA ILE A 64 17.67 -9.53 -31.46
C ILE A 64 18.68 -8.80 -32.34
N PHE A 65 19.10 -7.61 -31.93
CA PHE A 65 20.01 -6.78 -32.71
C PHE A 65 21.50 -7.08 -32.44
N GLN A 66 21.80 -8.07 -31.58
CA GLN A 66 23.15 -8.43 -31.12
C GLN A 66 23.95 -7.20 -30.65
N THR A 67 23.28 -6.23 -30.05
CA THR A 67 23.93 -5.03 -29.53
C THR A 67 24.49 -5.30 -28.14
N ALA A 68 25.54 -4.56 -27.78
CA ALA A 68 25.86 -4.32 -26.37
C ALA A 68 24.60 -3.81 -25.63
N PRO A 69 24.51 -3.87 -24.29
CA PRO A 69 23.27 -3.63 -23.51
C PRO A 69 22.78 -2.16 -23.52
N ARG A 70 22.74 -1.54 -24.70
CA ARG A 70 22.42 -0.13 -24.94
C ARG A 70 20.92 0.07 -24.85
N PHE A 71 20.11 -0.81 -25.45
CA PHE A 71 18.65 -0.70 -25.35
C PHE A 71 18.18 -1.03 -23.93
N THR A 72 18.79 -2.01 -23.28
CA THR A 72 18.56 -2.32 -21.86
C THR A 72 18.81 -1.11 -20.99
N LEU A 73 19.99 -0.47 -21.09
CA LEU A 73 20.28 0.72 -20.29
C LEU A 73 19.33 1.88 -20.62
N GLY A 74 19.07 2.14 -21.91
CA GLY A 74 18.19 3.22 -22.34
C GLY A 74 16.75 3.05 -21.84
N LEU A 75 16.19 1.86 -22.00
CA LEU A 75 14.83 1.55 -21.56
C LEU A 75 14.70 1.44 -20.04
N LEU A 76 15.74 0.95 -19.35
CA LEU A 76 15.80 1.00 -17.89
C LEU A 76 15.76 2.45 -17.40
N PHE A 77 16.57 3.34 -17.98
CA PHE A 77 16.58 4.76 -17.64
C PHE A 77 15.23 5.42 -17.94
N MET A 78 14.63 5.12 -19.09
CA MET A 78 13.31 5.60 -19.44
C MET A 78 12.25 5.13 -18.42
N GLY A 79 12.29 3.85 -18.02
CA GLY A 79 11.43 3.30 -16.98
C GLY A 79 11.61 4.02 -15.65
N LEU A 80 12.86 4.35 -15.28
CA LEU A 80 13.17 5.13 -14.09
C LEU A 80 12.53 6.53 -14.13
N ILE A 81 12.67 7.24 -15.25
CA ILE A 81 12.07 8.57 -15.45
C ILE A 81 10.55 8.51 -15.32
N ILE A 82 9.91 7.53 -15.96
CA ILE A 82 8.45 7.33 -15.87
C ILE A 82 8.02 7.11 -14.42
N SER A 83 8.76 6.28 -13.68
CA SER A 83 8.51 6.05 -12.26
C SER A 83 8.63 7.32 -11.42
N PHE A 84 9.65 8.15 -11.66
CA PHE A 84 9.78 9.45 -10.98
C PHE A 84 8.64 10.41 -11.32
N LEU A 85 8.23 10.48 -12.59
CA LEU A 85 7.10 11.32 -13.01
C LEU A 85 5.80 10.87 -12.34
N LYS A 86 5.57 9.56 -12.23
CA LYS A 86 4.41 9.01 -11.53
C LYS A 86 4.42 9.33 -10.04
N LEU A 87 5.59 9.24 -9.40
CA LEU A 87 5.75 9.59 -8.00
C LEU A 87 5.51 11.09 -7.77
N ALA A 88 6.02 11.96 -8.66
CA ALA A 88 5.79 13.40 -8.59
C ALA A 88 4.31 13.76 -8.82
N GLU A 89 3.64 13.07 -9.76
CA GLU A 89 2.20 13.22 -9.99
C GLU A 89 1.41 12.84 -8.73
N LEU A 90 1.77 11.74 -8.06
CA LEU A 90 1.14 11.32 -6.83
C LEU A 90 1.38 12.30 -5.68
N ALA A 91 2.62 12.77 -5.50
CA ALA A 91 2.96 13.75 -4.48
C ALA A 91 2.15 15.04 -4.66
N LYS A 92 2.00 15.50 -5.91
CA LYS A 92 1.18 16.67 -6.23
C LYS A 92 -0.31 16.43 -5.99
N ARG A 93 -0.82 15.21 -6.21
CA ARG A 93 -2.22 14.86 -5.91
C ARG A 93 -2.48 14.84 -4.41
N GLY A 94 -1.55 14.31 -3.61
CA GLY A 94 -1.65 14.30 -2.15
C GLY A 94 -1.60 15.70 -1.51
N ASP A 95 -1.02 16.69 -2.19
CA ASP A 95 -0.94 18.09 -1.76
C ASP A 95 -2.23 18.90 -2.07
N ASN A 96 -3.09 18.42 -2.98
CA ASN A 96 -4.34 19.10 -3.38
C ASN A 96 -5.61 18.53 -2.72
N THR A 97 -5.46 17.67 -1.71
CA THR A 97 -6.56 17.11 -0.89
C THR A 97 -6.27 17.36 0.58
#